data_AF-A0A4W6C2L8-F1
#
_entry.id   AF-A0A4W6C2L8-F1
#
_cell.length_a   1.000
_cell.length_b   1.000
_cell.length_c   1.000
_cell.angle_alpha   90.00
_cell.angle_beta   90.00
_cell.angle_gamma   90.00
#
_symmetry.space_group_name_H-M   'P 1'
#
loop_
_entity.id
_entity.type
_entity.pdbx_description
1 polymer ?
#
loop_
_entity_poly.entity_id
_entity_poly.type
_entity_poly.pdbx_seq_one_letter_code
_entity_poly.pdbx_strand_id
1 'polypeptide(L)'
;MATAYLDPNLNHALLGGAKSRLSAGGSDRTMAGSVDRVLKVFHHFETNTENSCWSSNIRYGDATDVRGIIQKILDIHKVRWTSCFGLRLSNSQSRDQVHWLHPDMGVSHVREKYEQARPNEEWRYELRIRYLPKGFVQQFTEDKPTLNYFYHQVKNDYMTEIGDQVEQDVALKLGCLEIRRFFKEMRGNALDKKSNYELLEKDVGLRRFFPKELLDSVKAKTLRKLIQQTFKQVANLNDEQCILKFLEILAPIYRYDKECFKCALGSSWVIQVELAIGPEEGISYLTDKGSTPTHLANFNQVQSIQYSATEEKDRKGMLQVNVAGAAEPLTVTTASLTMAENLADLIDGYCRLISMETHSFIVRVQKEGERTDDYAEIVDEEDTYTMPSTRDYEIQRDRIELGRCIGEGQFGDVHQGVYNSPDKPALPVAIKTCKNCTSDSVREKFLQEALTMRQFDHPHIVKLIGVITENPVWIIMELCTLGELRSFLQVRKYSLDLSKRFVHRDIAARNVLVSSVDCDSSYYKWMAPESINFRRFTSASDVWMFGVCMWEILMYGIKPFQGVKNNDVIGRIENGERLAMPPQCPPTLYSLMTK
;
A
#
# COMPACT_ATOMS: atom_id res chain seq x y z
N MET A 1 4.99 60.92 15.00
CA MET A 1 6.46 61.05 14.89
C MET A 1 6.89 60.14 13.76
N ALA A 2 6.76 60.55 12.51
CA ALA A 2 7.70 61.39 11.75
C ALA A 2 9.02 60.67 11.46
N THR A 3 9.24 60.41 10.15
CA THR A 3 10.52 60.52 9.40
C THR A 3 11.65 59.54 9.72
N ALA A 4 12.52 59.08 8.81
CA ALA A 4 12.71 59.17 7.36
C ALA A 4 14.13 58.61 7.04
N TYR A 5 14.27 57.96 5.88
CA TYR A 5 15.40 58.08 4.92
C TYR A 5 16.77 57.37 5.10
N LEU A 6 17.07 56.59 4.05
CA LEU A 6 18.29 56.49 3.20
C LEU A 6 19.62 55.82 3.67
N ASP A 7 20.01 54.85 2.83
CA ASP A 7 21.34 54.34 2.40
C ASP A 7 22.36 55.47 2.04
N PRO A 8 23.70 55.28 1.80
CA PRO A 8 24.35 54.15 1.11
C PRO A 8 25.83 53.77 1.48
N ASN A 9 26.27 52.62 0.92
CA ASN A 9 27.62 52.23 0.45
C ASN A 9 28.91 52.94 0.93
N LEU A 10 29.90 52.13 1.35
CA LEU A 10 31.33 52.47 1.28
C LEU A 10 32.15 51.27 0.75
N ASN A 11 32.65 51.44 -0.47
CA ASN A 11 33.73 50.67 -1.07
C ASN A 11 35.07 51.05 -0.43
N HIS A 12 35.93 50.06 -0.18
CA HIS A 12 37.39 50.26 -0.21
C HIS A 12 38.05 49.11 -0.98
N ALA A 13 38.54 49.44 -2.17
CA ALA A 13 39.51 48.67 -2.92
C ALA A 13 40.94 49.08 -2.50
N LEU A 14 41.92 48.17 -2.58
CA LEU A 14 43.09 48.26 -3.48
C LEU A 14 44.27 47.34 -3.06
N LEU A 15 44.74 46.56 -4.05
CA LEU A 15 46.14 46.20 -4.39
C LEU A 15 46.91 45.29 -3.41
N GLY A 16 47.65 44.25 -3.80
CA GLY A 16 48.20 43.81 -5.08
C GLY A 16 49.59 43.17 -4.81
N GLY A 17 49.88 41.99 -5.37
CA GLY A 17 51.21 41.36 -5.24
C GLY A 17 51.27 39.94 -5.81
N ALA A 18 52.32 39.62 -6.58
CA ALA A 18 52.32 38.62 -7.64
C ALA A 18 53.08 37.30 -7.37
N LYS A 19 52.61 36.23 -8.03
CA LYS A 19 53.28 35.04 -8.63
C LYS A 19 54.31 34.21 -7.83
N SER A 20 54.06 32.90 -7.73
CA SER A 20 54.99 31.85 -8.22
C SER A 20 54.26 30.54 -8.56
N ARG A 21 54.77 29.82 -9.58
CA ARG A 21 54.29 28.54 -10.14
C ARG A 21 55.01 27.36 -9.49
N LEU A 22 54.38 26.18 -9.61
CA LEU A 22 54.84 24.75 -9.51
C LEU A 22 54.04 24.04 -8.40
N SER A 23 53.59 22.78 -8.45
CA SER A 23 53.44 21.69 -9.41
C SER A 23 52.82 20.52 -8.60
N ALA A 24 52.14 19.56 -9.27
CA ALA A 24 51.50 18.33 -8.74
C ALA A 24 50.12 18.55 -8.09
N GLY A 25 49.00 17.99 -8.56
CA GLY A 25 48.83 16.66 -9.15
C GLY A 25 48.23 15.75 -8.07
N GLY A 26 46.90 15.71 -7.97
CA GLY A 26 46.21 14.88 -6.99
C GLY A 26 44.72 15.21 -6.98
N SER A 27 43.92 14.21 -7.33
CA SER A 27 42.46 14.20 -7.48
C SER A 27 41.69 14.78 -6.29
N ASP A 28 40.89 15.81 -6.54
CA ASP A 28 39.70 16.09 -5.74
C ASP A 28 38.59 16.63 -6.65
N ARG A 29 37.96 15.70 -7.39
CA ARG A 29 36.57 15.89 -7.79
C ARG A 29 35.73 15.49 -6.58
N THR A 30 35.54 16.43 -5.68
CA THR A 30 34.41 16.40 -4.76
C THR A 30 33.14 16.26 -5.61
N MET A 31 32.54 15.06 -5.56
CA MET A 31 31.22 14.76 -6.08
C MET A 31 30.27 15.88 -5.63
N ALA A 32 29.88 16.74 -6.56
CA ALA A 32 28.72 17.60 -6.37
C ALA A 32 27.53 16.67 -6.08
N GLY A 33 26.88 16.87 -4.93
CA GLY A 33 25.89 15.95 -4.39
C GLY A 33 24.84 15.55 -5.41
N SER A 34 24.69 14.24 -5.63
CA SER A 34 23.54 13.71 -6.33
C SER A 34 22.29 14.13 -5.56
N VAL A 35 21.48 15.00 -6.14
CA VAL A 35 20.10 15.21 -5.69
C VAL A 35 19.46 13.81 -5.65
N ASP A 36 18.94 13.39 -4.50
CA ASP A 36 18.36 12.05 -4.36
C ASP A 36 17.18 11.93 -5.35
N ARG A 37 17.37 11.13 -6.41
CA ARG A 37 16.42 11.05 -7.52
C ARG A 37 15.35 10.03 -7.19
N VAL A 38 14.38 10.45 -6.38
CA VAL A 38 13.27 9.61 -5.95
C VAL A 38 11.98 10.03 -6.67
N LEU A 39 11.24 9.04 -7.20
CA LEU A 39 9.94 9.20 -7.83
C LEU A 39 8.89 8.45 -7.01
N LYS A 40 7.86 9.17 -6.54
CA LYS A 40 6.72 8.54 -5.87
C LYS A 40 5.66 8.14 -6.89
N VAL A 41 5.41 6.84 -7.02
CA VAL A 41 4.43 6.27 -7.96
C VAL A 41 3.28 5.65 -7.19
N PHE A 42 2.07 6.19 -7.37
CA PHE A 42 0.85 5.63 -6.82
C PHE A 42 0.39 4.42 -7.64
N HIS A 43 -0.21 3.44 -6.97
CA HIS A 43 -0.62 2.20 -7.62
C HIS A 43 -1.76 1.51 -6.86
N HIS A 44 -2.27 0.43 -7.44
CA HIS A 44 -3.43 -0.33 -6.92
C HIS A 44 -3.05 -1.71 -6.34
N PHE A 45 -1.76 -1.97 -6.08
CA PHE A 45 -1.34 -3.13 -5.29
C PHE A 45 -1.74 -2.96 -3.82
N GLU A 46 -2.63 -3.84 -3.35
CA GLU A 46 -3.11 -3.85 -1.96
C GLU A 46 -1.95 -4.08 -1.00
N THR A 47 -1.71 -3.13 -0.11
CA THR A 47 -0.79 -3.28 1.02
C THR A 47 -1.57 -3.19 2.34
N ASN A 48 -1.01 -3.73 3.41
CA ASN A 48 -1.68 -3.81 4.71
C ASN A 48 -1.81 -2.46 5.45
N THR A 49 -1.49 -1.34 4.80
CA THR A 49 -1.64 0.00 5.37
C THR A 49 -3.10 0.43 5.38
N GLU A 50 -3.53 1.13 6.43
CA GLU A 50 -4.93 1.51 6.66
C GLU A 50 -5.53 2.44 5.57
N ASN A 51 -4.69 3.03 4.71
CA ASN A 51 -5.08 4.00 3.70
C ASN A 51 -5.18 3.40 2.28
N SER A 52 -6.22 3.80 1.52
CA SER A 52 -6.42 3.47 0.10
C SER A 52 -5.43 4.18 -0.86
N CYS A 53 -4.33 4.71 -0.34
CA CYS A 53 -3.38 5.54 -1.09
C CYS A 53 -2.03 4.82 -1.14
N TRP A 54 -1.98 3.73 -1.91
CA TRP A 54 -0.76 2.94 -2.03
C TRP A 54 0.19 3.56 -3.04
N SER A 55 1.47 3.56 -2.68
CA SER A 55 2.53 4.11 -3.52
C SER A 55 3.87 3.45 -3.21
N SER A 56 4.75 3.46 -4.19
CA SER A 56 6.15 3.08 -4.06
C SER A 56 7.04 4.30 -4.32
N ASN A 57 8.09 4.49 -3.51
CA ASN A 57 9.15 5.46 -3.81
C ASN A 57 10.27 4.75 -4.57
N ILE A 58 10.67 5.29 -5.71
CA ILE A 58 11.62 4.64 -6.62
C ILE A 58 12.80 5.56 -6.82
N ARG A 59 13.97 5.15 -6.34
CA ARG A 59 15.24 5.78 -6.68
C ARG A 59 15.66 5.33 -8.08
N TYR A 60 16.03 6.26 -8.95
CA TYR A 60 16.37 5.97 -10.34
C TYR A 60 17.62 6.74 -10.82
N GLY A 61 18.29 6.18 -11.82
CA GLY A 61 19.46 6.75 -12.48
C GLY A 61 19.12 7.70 -13.63
N ASP A 62 20.12 8.36 -14.19
CA ASP A 62 19.95 9.41 -15.19
C ASP A 62 19.25 8.93 -16.47
N ALA A 63 19.55 7.71 -16.92
CA ALA A 63 19.04 7.14 -18.15
C ALA A 63 17.81 6.24 -17.95
N THR A 64 17.26 6.14 -16.73
CA THR A 64 16.07 5.32 -16.46
C THR A 64 14.87 5.85 -17.24
N ASP A 65 14.20 4.96 -17.97
CA ASP A 65 12.97 5.25 -18.69
C ASP A 65 11.72 4.80 -17.89
N VAL A 66 10.55 5.22 -18.35
CA VAL A 66 9.26 4.87 -17.75
C VAL A 66 9.07 3.36 -17.67
N ARG A 67 9.53 2.62 -18.68
CA ARG A 67 9.49 1.15 -18.72
C ARG A 67 10.27 0.55 -17.53
N GLY A 68 11.47 1.05 -17.24
CA GLY A 68 12.28 0.63 -16.10
C GLY A 68 11.56 0.85 -14.77
N ILE A 69 10.91 2.01 -14.59
CA ILE A 69 10.10 2.32 -13.40
C ILE A 69 8.93 1.32 -13.24
N ILE A 70 8.16 1.11 -14.30
CA ILE A 70 7.03 0.17 -14.29
C ILE A 70 7.52 -1.24 -13.94
N GLN A 71 8.56 -1.73 -14.62
CA GLN A 71 9.06 -3.09 -14.45
C GLN A 71 9.48 -3.36 -12.99
N LYS A 72 10.16 -2.40 -12.35
CA LYS A 72 10.58 -2.54 -10.94
C LYS A 72 9.42 -2.72 -9.98
N ILE A 73 8.32 -1.98 -10.16
CA ILE A 73 7.12 -2.13 -9.31
C ILE A 73 6.50 -3.51 -9.57
N LEU A 74 6.35 -3.90 -10.83
CA LEU A 74 5.68 -5.15 -11.22
C LEU A 74 6.45 -6.40 -10.76
N ASP A 75 7.78 -6.37 -10.79
CA ASP A 75 8.64 -7.48 -10.36
C ASP A 75 8.47 -7.82 -8.87
N ILE A 76 8.34 -6.81 -8.00
CA ILE A 76 8.10 -7.02 -6.56
C ILE A 76 6.80 -7.78 -6.32
N HIS A 77 5.77 -7.46 -7.11
CA HIS A 77 4.44 -8.06 -7.00
C HIS A 77 4.29 -9.34 -7.84
N LYS A 78 5.35 -9.80 -8.52
CA LYS A 78 5.39 -11.03 -9.33
C LYS A 78 4.28 -11.07 -10.40
N VAL A 79 4.01 -9.92 -11.00
CA VAL A 79 3.00 -9.75 -12.06
C VAL A 79 3.43 -10.47 -13.33
N ARG A 80 2.50 -11.20 -13.98
CA ARG A 80 2.76 -11.87 -15.25
C ARG A 80 2.39 -11.01 -16.45
N TRP A 81 1.26 -10.31 -16.38
CA TRP A 81 0.74 -9.47 -17.45
C TRP A 81 1.37 -8.06 -17.47
N THR A 82 2.69 -7.98 -17.56
CA THR A 82 3.42 -6.70 -17.42
C THR A 82 3.14 -5.70 -18.55
N SER A 83 2.91 -6.19 -19.76
CA SER A 83 2.59 -5.38 -20.94
C SER A 83 1.24 -4.64 -20.87
N CYS A 84 0.39 -4.98 -19.91
CA CYS A 84 -0.91 -4.34 -19.71
C CYS A 84 -0.82 -3.00 -18.98
N PHE A 85 0.32 -2.70 -18.35
CA PHE A 85 0.51 -1.54 -17.49
C PHE A 85 1.11 -0.35 -18.24
N GLY A 86 0.62 0.84 -17.90
CA GLY A 86 1.16 2.14 -18.31
C GLY A 86 1.32 3.08 -17.12
N LEU A 87 2.08 4.16 -17.30
CA LEU A 87 2.28 5.19 -16.29
C LEU A 87 1.54 6.46 -16.67
N ARG A 88 0.63 6.90 -15.80
CA ARG A 88 -0.18 8.11 -15.99
C ARG A 88 0.37 9.23 -15.12
N LEU A 89 0.52 10.42 -15.70
CA LEU A 89 0.81 11.66 -14.99
C LEU A 89 -0.45 12.52 -14.99
N SER A 90 -0.93 12.91 -13.81
CA SER A 90 -2.13 13.73 -13.65
C SER A 90 -1.84 14.97 -12.80
N ASN A 91 -2.44 16.10 -13.14
CA ASN A 91 -2.40 17.30 -12.31
C ASN A 91 -3.47 17.22 -11.20
N SER A 92 -3.07 17.33 -9.94
CA SER A 92 -3.97 17.28 -8.78
C SER A 92 -4.99 18.42 -8.75
N GLN A 93 -4.68 19.56 -9.39
CA GLN A 93 -5.52 20.75 -9.44
C GLN A 93 -6.46 20.74 -10.67
N SER A 94 -6.15 19.96 -11.71
CA SER A 94 -6.95 19.89 -12.94
C SER A 94 -7.13 18.43 -13.38
N ARG A 95 -8.32 17.87 -13.14
CA ARG A 95 -8.65 16.48 -13.50
C ARG A 95 -8.55 16.20 -15.00
N ASP A 96 -8.72 17.22 -15.85
CA ASP A 96 -8.68 17.07 -17.30
C ASP A 96 -7.24 17.06 -17.87
N GLN A 97 -6.24 17.45 -17.06
CA GLN A 97 -4.85 17.45 -17.49
C GLN A 97 -4.17 16.14 -17.11
N VAL A 98 -4.29 15.18 -18.03
CA VAL A 98 -3.72 13.84 -17.94
C VAL A 98 -2.77 13.58 -19.10
N HIS A 99 -1.59 13.05 -18.79
CA HIS A 99 -0.58 12.61 -19.76
C HIS A 99 -0.26 11.13 -19.51
N TRP A 100 -0.47 10.29 -20.51
CA TRP A 100 0.06 8.93 -20.48
C TRP A 100 1.51 8.94 -20.96
N LEU A 101 2.41 8.54 -20.07
CA LEU A 101 3.84 8.59 -20.29
C LEU A 101 4.26 7.34 -21.07
N HIS A 102 4.78 7.56 -22.27
CA HIS A 102 5.21 6.46 -23.12
C HIS A 102 6.38 5.69 -22.48
N PRO A 103 6.42 4.34 -22.57
CA PRO A 103 7.43 3.52 -21.88
C PRO A 103 8.88 3.92 -22.15
N ASP A 104 9.20 4.33 -23.38
CA ASP A 104 10.56 4.72 -23.77
C ASP A 104 10.93 6.18 -23.44
N MET A 105 10.11 6.92 -22.68
CA MET A 105 10.46 8.28 -22.23
C MET A 105 11.40 8.20 -21.01
N GLY A 106 12.50 8.96 -21.04
CA GLY A 106 13.39 9.10 -19.89
C GLY A 106 12.71 9.85 -18.74
N VAL A 107 12.78 9.30 -17.52
CA VAL A 107 12.12 9.86 -16.33
C VAL A 107 12.63 11.27 -16.01
N SER A 108 13.95 11.48 -16.12
CA SER A 108 14.58 12.80 -15.93
C SER A 108 13.95 13.85 -16.86
N HIS A 109 13.76 13.50 -18.14
CA HIS A 109 13.13 14.39 -19.12
C HIS A 109 11.65 14.68 -18.81
N VAL A 110 10.91 13.68 -18.34
CA VAL A 110 9.51 13.86 -17.90
C VAL A 110 9.45 14.89 -16.77
N ARG A 111 10.31 14.76 -15.75
CA ARG A 111 10.34 15.69 -14.62
C ARG A 111 10.74 17.10 -15.02
N GLU A 112 11.73 17.25 -15.89
CA GLU A 112 12.10 18.54 -16.45
C GLU A 112 10.91 19.21 -17.17
N LYS A 113 10.21 18.44 -18.02
CA LYS A 113 9.08 18.93 -18.83
C LYS A 113 7.87 19.35 -17.99
N TYR A 114 7.55 18.63 -16.93
CA TYR A 114 6.31 18.82 -16.17
C TYR A 114 6.51 19.44 -14.79
N GLU A 115 7.43 18.93 -13.98
CA GLU A 115 7.63 19.42 -12.60
C GLU A 115 8.45 20.71 -12.59
N GLN A 116 9.63 20.69 -13.23
CA GLN A 116 10.58 21.81 -13.13
C GLN A 116 10.12 23.02 -13.95
N ALA A 117 9.53 22.78 -15.12
CA ALA A 117 8.98 23.83 -15.95
C ALA A 117 7.69 24.44 -15.39
N ARG A 118 7.00 23.74 -14.47
CA ARG A 118 5.70 24.17 -13.91
C ARG A 118 5.63 23.91 -12.40
N PRO A 119 6.45 24.61 -11.59
CA PRO A 119 6.57 24.35 -10.15
C PRO A 119 5.31 24.68 -9.35
N ASN A 120 4.37 25.42 -9.92
CA ASN A 120 3.09 25.75 -9.29
C ASN A 120 2.02 24.65 -9.47
N GLU A 121 2.28 23.67 -10.35
CA GLU A 121 1.38 22.55 -10.62
C GLU A 121 1.79 21.34 -9.77
N GLU A 122 0.82 20.72 -9.10
CA GLU A 122 1.05 19.49 -8.33
C GLU A 122 0.80 18.27 -9.22
N TRP A 123 1.86 17.50 -9.47
CA TRP A 123 1.82 16.35 -10.34
C TRP A 123 1.80 15.03 -9.56
N ARG A 124 1.01 14.08 -10.07
CA ARG A 124 0.87 12.75 -9.51
C ARG A 124 1.17 11.68 -10.56
N TYR A 125 2.13 10.81 -10.28
CA TYR A 125 2.43 9.63 -11.09
C TYR A 125 1.59 8.45 -10.59
N GLU A 126 0.88 7.80 -11.49
CA GLU A 126 0.00 6.68 -11.18
C GLU A 126 0.22 5.54 -12.17
N LEU A 127 0.69 4.40 -11.67
CA LEU A 127 0.74 3.16 -12.42
C LEU A 127 -0.69 2.67 -12.64
N ARG A 128 -1.04 2.23 -13.84
CA ARG A 128 -2.40 1.78 -14.17
C ARG A 128 -2.38 0.68 -15.22
N ILE A 129 -3.33 -0.24 -15.15
CA ILE A 129 -3.65 -1.13 -16.27
C ILE A 129 -4.39 -0.30 -17.30
N ARG A 130 -3.87 -0.25 -18.52
CA ARG A 130 -4.45 0.51 -19.63
C ARG A 130 -4.77 -0.35 -20.85
N TYR A 131 -3.89 -1.31 -21.14
CA TYR A 131 -4.00 -2.15 -22.33
C TYR A 131 -4.52 -3.53 -21.90
N LEU A 132 -5.74 -3.87 -22.32
CA LEU A 132 -6.41 -5.10 -21.91
C LEU A 132 -6.27 -6.18 -22.98
N PRO A 133 -5.90 -7.42 -22.65
CA PRO A 133 -5.98 -8.51 -23.63
C PRO A 133 -7.43 -8.91 -23.89
N LYS A 134 -7.70 -9.53 -25.04
CA LYS A 134 -9.05 -10.03 -25.36
C LYS A 134 -9.51 -11.08 -24.34
N GLY A 135 -10.70 -10.94 -23.76
CA GLY A 135 -11.12 -11.80 -22.64
C GLY A 135 -10.27 -11.65 -21.37
N PHE A 136 -9.75 -10.44 -21.10
CA PHE A 136 -8.84 -10.15 -19.98
C PHE A 136 -9.29 -10.68 -18.62
N VAL A 137 -10.59 -10.72 -18.32
CA VAL A 137 -11.09 -11.20 -17.01
C VAL A 137 -10.65 -12.66 -16.76
N GLN A 138 -10.77 -13.52 -17.78
CA GLN A 138 -10.33 -14.91 -17.68
C GLN A 138 -8.81 -14.99 -17.53
N GLN A 139 -8.08 -14.21 -18.32
CA GLN A 139 -6.61 -14.21 -18.31
C GLN A 139 -6.02 -13.68 -16.99
N PHE A 140 -6.63 -12.65 -16.40
CA PHE A 140 -6.22 -12.10 -15.12
C PHE A 140 -6.54 -13.03 -13.96
N THR A 141 -7.55 -13.91 -14.08
CA THR A 141 -7.82 -14.94 -13.06
C THR A 141 -6.63 -15.90 -12.88
N GLU A 142 -5.83 -16.11 -13.92
CA GLU A 142 -4.59 -16.89 -13.86
C GLU A 142 -3.39 -16.12 -13.27
N ASP A 143 -3.54 -14.81 -13.05
CA ASP A 143 -2.54 -13.88 -12.53
C ASP A 143 -3.13 -13.00 -11.43
N LYS A 144 -3.28 -13.58 -10.22
CA LYS A 144 -3.93 -12.95 -9.07
C LYS A 144 -3.46 -11.52 -8.76
N PRO A 145 -2.16 -11.18 -8.78
CA PRO A 145 -1.71 -9.80 -8.60
C PRO A 145 -2.38 -8.82 -9.58
N THR A 146 -2.46 -9.18 -10.86
CA THR A 146 -3.08 -8.36 -11.90
C THR A 146 -4.60 -8.26 -11.72
N LEU A 147 -5.30 -9.35 -11.39
CA LEU A 147 -6.74 -9.31 -11.13
C LEU A 147 -7.08 -8.38 -9.95
N ASN A 148 -6.34 -8.48 -8.85
CA ASN A 148 -6.54 -7.62 -7.69
C ASN A 148 -6.22 -6.16 -8.01
N TYR A 149 -5.13 -5.91 -8.74
CA TYR A 149 -4.79 -4.57 -9.20
C TYR A 149 -5.91 -3.95 -10.03
N PHE A 150 -6.37 -4.69 -11.03
CA PHE A 150 -7.44 -4.26 -11.93
C PHE A 150 -8.73 -3.98 -11.17
N TYR A 151 -9.09 -4.87 -10.24
CA TYR A 151 -10.23 -4.68 -9.35
C TYR A 151 -10.15 -3.37 -8.57
N HIS A 152 -9.02 -3.11 -7.91
CA HIS A 152 -8.84 -1.90 -7.10
C HIS A 152 -8.85 -0.63 -7.95
N GLN A 153 -8.25 -0.68 -9.14
CA GLN A 153 -8.30 0.41 -10.11
C GLN A 153 -9.75 0.72 -10.52
N VAL A 154 -10.49 -0.28 -11.00
CA VAL A 154 -11.89 -0.11 -11.43
C VAL A 154 -12.78 0.32 -10.28
N LYS A 155 -12.59 -0.23 -9.08
CA LYS A 155 -13.32 0.19 -7.88
C LYS A 155 -13.04 1.67 -7.54
N ASN A 156 -11.79 2.11 -7.63
CA ASN A 156 -11.42 3.50 -7.38
C ASN A 156 -12.11 4.44 -8.39
N ASP A 157 -12.09 4.10 -9.68
CA ASP A 157 -12.73 4.91 -10.72
C ASP A 157 -14.25 4.95 -10.51
N TYR A 158 -14.88 3.80 -10.22
CA TYR A 158 -16.29 3.73 -9.81
C TYR A 158 -16.59 4.69 -8.65
N MET A 159 -15.83 4.62 -7.56
CA MET A 159 -16.07 5.45 -6.37
C MET A 159 -15.85 6.94 -6.61
N THR A 160 -15.03 7.33 -7.59
CA THR A 160 -14.60 8.73 -7.78
C THR A 160 -15.23 9.44 -8.98
N GLU A 161 -15.77 8.69 -9.95
CA GLU A 161 -16.33 9.25 -11.18
C GLU A 161 -17.85 9.12 -11.26
N ILE A 162 -18.40 7.93 -10.94
CA ILE A 162 -19.82 7.63 -11.20
C ILE A 162 -20.59 7.13 -9.98
N GLY A 163 -19.93 6.80 -8.87
CA GLY A 163 -20.54 6.11 -7.74
C GLY A 163 -21.77 6.81 -7.18
N ASP A 164 -21.74 8.16 -7.13
CA ASP A 164 -22.86 8.98 -6.65
C ASP A 164 -24.03 9.08 -7.64
N GLN A 165 -23.85 8.64 -8.89
CA GLN A 165 -24.88 8.65 -9.94
C GLN A 165 -25.52 7.26 -10.17
N VAL A 166 -24.96 6.21 -9.57
CA VAL A 166 -25.42 4.84 -9.76
C VAL A 166 -26.66 4.55 -8.91
N GLU A 167 -27.56 3.73 -9.45
CA GLU A 167 -28.78 3.30 -8.74
C GLU A 167 -28.47 2.69 -7.37
N GLN A 168 -29.30 3.00 -6.39
CA GLN A 168 -29.13 2.59 -5.00
C GLN A 168 -28.92 1.08 -4.81
N ASP A 169 -29.69 0.22 -5.51
CA ASP A 169 -29.54 -1.24 -5.38
C ASP A 169 -28.18 -1.72 -5.90
N VAL A 170 -27.71 -1.15 -7.00
CA VAL A 170 -26.38 -1.47 -7.56
C VAL A 170 -25.28 -1.03 -6.59
N ALA A 171 -25.34 0.20 -6.08
CA ALA A 171 -24.37 0.69 -5.10
C ALA A 171 -24.34 -0.16 -3.82
N LEU A 172 -25.50 -0.62 -3.35
CA LEU A 172 -25.61 -1.55 -2.22
C LEU A 172 -24.95 -2.90 -2.51
N LYS A 173 -25.19 -3.48 -3.69
CA LYS A 173 -24.60 -4.76 -4.11
C LYS A 173 -23.07 -4.67 -4.23
N LEU A 174 -22.57 -3.64 -4.91
CA LEU A 174 -21.13 -3.40 -5.09
C LEU A 174 -20.43 -3.19 -3.75
N GLY A 175 -21.00 -2.38 -2.86
CA GLY A 175 -20.42 -2.17 -1.52
C GLY A 175 -20.47 -3.42 -0.64
N CYS A 176 -21.53 -4.24 -0.72
CA CYS A 176 -21.57 -5.53 0.00
C CYS A 176 -20.54 -6.55 -0.51
N LEU A 177 -20.27 -6.55 -1.82
CA LEU A 177 -19.19 -7.37 -2.39
C LEU A 177 -17.83 -6.92 -1.86
N GLU A 178 -17.57 -5.61 -1.79
CA GLU A 178 -16.31 -5.11 -1.20
C GLU A 178 -16.23 -5.42 0.30
N ILE A 179 -17.31 -5.33 1.08
CA ILE A 179 -17.28 -5.75 2.50
C ILE A 179 -16.90 -7.23 2.62
N ARG A 180 -17.51 -8.11 1.81
CA ARG A 180 -17.22 -9.55 1.82
C ARG A 180 -15.77 -9.84 1.41
N ARG A 181 -15.26 -9.13 0.39
CA ARG A 181 -13.87 -9.23 -0.09
C ARG A 181 -12.88 -8.72 0.95
N PHE A 182 -13.14 -7.54 1.51
CA PHE A 182 -12.26 -6.87 2.46
C PHE A 182 -12.11 -7.66 3.76
N PHE A 183 -13.22 -8.20 4.28
CA PHE A 183 -13.23 -9.03 5.49
C PHE A 183 -13.28 -10.53 5.16
N LYS A 184 -12.20 -11.07 4.58
CA LYS A 184 -12.10 -12.46 4.08
C LYS A 184 -12.47 -13.53 5.12
N GLU A 185 -12.12 -13.30 6.38
CA GLU A 185 -12.37 -14.25 7.49
C GLU A 185 -13.73 -14.06 8.17
N MET A 186 -14.46 -12.98 7.85
CA MET A 186 -15.72 -12.67 8.52
C MET A 186 -16.80 -13.71 8.18
N ARG A 187 -17.61 -14.09 9.17
CA ARG A 187 -18.74 -14.99 8.97
C ARG A 187 -19.87 -14.38 8.13
N GLY A 188 -20.57 -15.22 7.37
CA GLY A 188 -21.68 -14.79 6.51
C GLY A 188 -22.86 -14.13 7.24
N ASN A 189 -23.07 -14.46 8.52
CA ASN A 189 -24.09 -13.87 9.38
C ASN A 189 -23.54 -12.83 10.37
N ALA A 190 -22.25 -12.45 10.27
CA ALA A 190 -21.60 -11.56 11.24
C ALA A 190 -22.31 -10.20 11.34
N LEU A 191 -22.82 -9.68 10.23
CA LEU A 191 -23.49 -8.37 10.18
C LEU A 191 -24.93 -8.40 10.73
N ASP A 192 -25.52 -9.56 11.02
CA ASP A 192 -26.82 -9.64 11.71
C ASP A 192 -26.73 -9.07 13.13
N LYS A 193 -25.56 -9.21 13.77
CA LYS A 193 -25.27 -8.67 15.11
C LYS A 193 -25.16 -7.15 15.06
N LYS A 194 -25.90 -6.46 15.94
CA LYS A 194 -25.93 -4.99 16.03
C LYS A 194 -24.55 -4.38 16.30
N SER A 195 -23.81 -4.94 17.24
CA SER A 195 -22.47 -4.47 17.61
C SER A 195 -21.48 -4.55 16.44
N ASN A 196 -21.53 -5.63 15.66
CA ASN A 196 -20.66 -5.84 14.50
C ASN A 196 -20.94 -4.82 13.39
N TYR A 197 -22.22 -4.53 13.13
CA TYR A 197 -22.58 -3.47 12.19
C TYR A 197 -22.15 -2.09 12.68
N GLU A 198 -22.32 -1.79 13.98
CA GLU A 198 -21.91 -0.50 14.55
C GLU A 198 -20.39 -0.28 14.47
N LEU A 199 -19.60 -1.34 14.58
CA LEU A 199 -18.16 -1.30 14.33
C LEU A 199 -17.86 -0.94 12.86
N LEU A 200 -18.51 -1.60 11.91
CA LEU A 200 -18.36 -1.24 10.49
C LEU A 200 -18.74 0.23 10.24
N GLU A 201 -19.83 0.70 10.84
CA GLU A 201 -20.36 2.03 10.62
C GLU A 201 -19.51 3.15 11.22
N LYS A 202 -19.10 3.00 12.49
CA LYS A 202 -18.45 4.07 13.26
C LYS A 202 -16.93 4.00 13.21
N ASP A 203 -16.39 2.80 13.20
CA ASP A 203 -14.97 2.57 13.41
C ASP A 203 -14.21 2.38 12.09
N VAL A 204 -14.79 1.63 11.15
CA VAL A 204 -14.21 1.43 9.81
C VAL A 204 -14.66 2.55 8.86
N GLY A 205 -15.93 2.94 8.96
CA GLY A 205 -16.54 3.97 8.13
C GLY A 205 -17.11 3.42 6.82
N LEU A 206 -18.42 3.58 6.64
CA LEU A 206 -19.13 3.08 5.45
C LEU A 206 -18.68 3.73 4.14
N ARG A 207 -18.08 4.92 4.18
CA ARG A 207 -17.55 5.64 3.01
C ARG A 207 -16.44 4.88 2.27
N ARG A 208 -15.82 3.90 2.93
CA ARG A 208 -14.84 3.00 2.29
C ARG A 208 -15.49 2.04 1.27
N PHE A 209 -16.76 1.74 1.46
CA PHE A 209 -17.50 0.71 0.73
C PHE A 209 -18.61 1.26 -0.16
N PHE A 210 -19.18 2.41 0.22
CA PHE A 210 -20.38 2.95 -0.41
C PHE A 210 -20.17 4.41 -0.84
N PRO A 211 -20.73 4.82 -2.01
CA PRO A 211 -20.74 6.21 -2.45
C PRO A 211 -21.41 7.14 -1.44
N LYS A 212 -21.04 8.42 -1.49
CA LYS A 212 -21.53 9.41 -0.54
C LYS A 212 -23.04 9.61 -0.66
N GLU A 213 -23.55 9.68 -1.89
CA GLU A 213 -24.97 9.91 -2.15
C GLU A 213 -25.87 8.83 -1.52
N LEU A 214 -25.45 7.56 -1.56
CA LEU A 214 -26.18 6.46 -0.91
C LEU A 214 -26.25 6.62 0.62
N LEU A 215 -25.16 7.08 1.23
CA LEU A 215 -25.06 7.23 2.68
C LEU A 215 -25.86 8.44 3.18
N ASP A 216 -25.89 9.52 2.42
CA ASP A 216 -26.56 10.76 2.78
C ASP A 216 -28.09 10.68 2.50
N SER A 217 -28.51 9.93 1.47
CA SER A 217 -29.93 9.80 1.07
C SER A 217 -30.76 8.82 1.90
N VAL A 218 -30.13 7.88 2.62
CA VAL A 218 -30.83 6.81 3.36
C VAL A 218 -30.62 6.92 4.87
N LYS A 219 -31.71 6.97 5.64
CA LYS A 219 -31.65 6.97 7.12
C LYS A 219 -30.88 5.75 7.65
N ALA A 220 -29.99 5.96 8.61
CA ALA A 220 -29.09 4.92 9.17
C ALA A 220 -29.77 3.59 9.54
N LYS A 221 -30.94 3.62 10.20
CA LYS A 221 -31.69 2.40 10.57
C LYS A 221 -32.19 1.63 9.34
N THR A 222 -32.57 2.33 8.28
CA THR A 222 -32.99 1.72 7.01
C THR A 222 -31.78 1.20 6.24
N LEU A 223 -30.72 2.02 6.15
CA LEU A 223 -29.47 1.64 5.49
C LEU A 223 -28.89 0.35 6.07
N ARG A 224 -28.86 0.22 7.40
CA ARG A 224 -28.46 -1.01 8.08
C ARG A 224 -29.25 -2.23 7.62
N LYS A 225 -30.58 -2.12 7.53
CA LYS A 225 -31.42 -3.24 7.09
C LYS A 225 -31.12 -3.62 5.64
N LEU A 226 -30.93 -2.64 4.77
CA LEU A 226 -30.59 -2.86 3.37
C LEU A 226 -29.24 -3.57 3.23
N ILE A 227 -28.20 -3.08 3.91
CA ILE A 227 -26.88 -3.72 3.92
C ILE A 227 -26.96 -5.16 4.45
N GLN A 228 -27.66 -5.39 5.56
CA GLN A 228 -27.83 -6.74 6.13
C GLN A 228 -28.56 -7.70 5.17
N GLN A 229 -29.59 -7.21 4.47
CA GLN A 229 -30.35 -8.03 3.51
C GLN A 229 -29.52 -8.33 2.26
N THR A 230 -28.83 -7.34 1.70
CA THR A 230 -27.99 -7.51 0.51
C THR A 230 -26.76 -8.36 0.79
N PHE A 231 -26.12 -8.18 1.96
CA PHE A 231 -24.92 -8.95 2.34
C PHE A 231 -25.17 -10.46 2.39
N LYS A 232 -26.37 -10.89 2.81
CA LYS A 232 -26.74 -12.33 2.84
C LYS A 232 -26.63 -13.01 1.48
N GLN A 233 -26.80 -12.26 0.39
CA GLN A 233 -26.71 -12.79 -0.98
C GLN A 233 -25.26 -13.02 -1.44
N VAL A 234 -24.29 -12.38 -0.78
CA VAL A 234 -22.86 -12.44 -1.12
C VAL A 234 -22.02 -13.08 -0.02
N ALA A 235 -22.62 -13.39 1.14
CA ALA A 235 -21.99 -13.86 2.36
C ALA A 235 -21.04 -15.07 2.20
N ASN A 236 -21.32 -15.94 1.23
CA ASN A 236 -20.57 -17.19 0.99
C ASN A 236 -19.56 -17.10 -0.17
N LEU A 237 -19.41 -15.92 -0.78
CA LEU A 237 -18.45 -15.73 -1.87
C LEU A 237 -17.04 -15.60 -1.30
N ASN A 238 -16.07 -16.19 -2.02
CA ASN A 238 -14.65 -15.95 -1.76
C ASN A 238 -14.17 -14.65 -2.42
N ASP A 239 -12.92 -14.29 -2.15
CA ASP A 239 -12.25 -13.08 -2.65
C ASP A 239 -12.36 -12.91 -4.18
N GLU A 240 -12.01 -13.96 -4.93
CA GLU A 240 -12.03 -13.97 -6.40
C GLU A 240 -13.47 -13.86 -6.94
N GLN A 241 -14.41 -14.61 -6.37
CA GLN A 241 -15.82 -14.55 -6.75
C GLN A 241 -16.43 -13.17 -6.48
N CYS A 242 -16.01 -12.50 -5.40
CA CYS A 242 -16.42 -11.12 -5.12
C CYS A 242 -15.92 -10.15 -6.18
N ILE A 243 -14.65 -10.27 -6.59
CA ILE A 243 -14.05 -9.44 -7.65
C ILE A 243 -14.79 -9.64 -8.98
N LEU A 244 -14.93 -10.90 -9.41
CA LEU A 244 -15.57 -11.23 -10.69
C LEU A 244 -17.01 -10.73 -10.74
N LYS A 245 -17.77 -10.94 -9.66
CA LYS A 245 -19.16 -10.48 -9.56
C LYS A 245 -19.28 -8.96 -9.47
N PHE A 246 -18.31 -8.28 -8.86
CA PHE A 246 -18.25 -6.82 -8.84
C PHE A 246 -18.06 -6.27 -10.26
N LEU A 247 -17.08 -6.80 -11.00
CA LEU A 247 -16.81 -6.43 -12.39
C LEU A 247 -18.02 -6.71 -13.29
N GLU A 248 -18.66 -7.86 -13.12
CA GLU A 248 -19.88 -8.26 -13.86
C GLU A 248 -21.03 -7.26 -13.64
N ILE A 249 -21.32 -6.90 -12.39
CA ILE A 249 -22.43 -5.98 -12.06
C ILE A 249 -22.15 -4.55 -12.57
N LEU A 250 -20.87 -4.13 -12.56
CA LEU A 250 -20.50 -2.78 -12.95
C LEU A 250 -20.44 -2.58 -14.47
N ALA A 251 -20.07 -3.61 -15.25
CA ALA A 251 -19.82 -3.51 -16.69
C ALA A 251 -20.97 -2.88 -17.53
N PRO A 252 -22.26 -3.15 -17.26
CA PRO A 252 -23.35 -2.54 -18.01
C PRO A 252 -23.51 -1.03 -17.77
N ILE A 253 -22.94 -0.52 -16.68
CA ILE A 253 -23.14 0.86 -16.19
C ILE A 253 -21.89 1.71 -16.43
N TYR A 254 -20.72 1.08 -16.34
CA TYR A 254 -19.42 1.72 -16.54
C TYR A 254 -18.54 0.86 -17.42
N ARG A 255 -18.20 1.40 -18.60
CA ARG A 255 -17.36 0.73 -19.58
C ARG A 255 -15.88 0.91 -19.23
N TYR A 256 -15.44 0.22 -18.19
CA TYR A 256 -14.04 0.18 -17.77
C TYR A 256 -13.12 -0.59 -18.73
N ASP A 257 -13.70 -1.25 -19.75
CA ASP A 257 -13.00 -2.07 -20.72
C ASP A 257 -12.55 -1.28 -21.97
N LYS A 258 -12.96 -0.02 -22.11
CA LYS A 258 -12.61 0.82 -23.25
C LYS A 258 -12.47 2.29 -22.87
N GLU A 259 -11.66 3.02 -23.63
CA GLU A 259 -11.55 4.47 -23.54
C GLU A 259 -12.30 5.13 -24.71
N CYS A 260 -13.09 6.16 -24.42
CA CYS A 260 -13.84 6.92 -25.41
C CYS A 260 -13.29 8.34 -25.57
N PHE A 261 -13.14 8.81 -26.81
CA PHE A 261 -12.57 10.11 -27.15
C PHE A 261 -13.47 10.87 -28.11
N LYS A 262 -13.88 12.09 -27.74
CA LYS A 262 -14.55 13.00 -28.66
C LYS A 262 -13.53 13.61 -29.62
N CYS A 263 -13.66 13.30 -30.90
CA CYS A 263 -12.71 13.71 -31.92
C CYS A 263 -13.39 13.84 -33.29
N ALA A 264 -12.60 14.15 -34.32
CA ALA A 264 -13.07 14.24 -35.68
C ALA A 264 -12.28 13.31 -36.59
N LEU A 265 -12.96 12.57 -37.47
CA LEU A 265 -12.35 11.66 -38.43
C LEU A 265 -12.33 12.26 -39.83
N GLY A 266 -11.23 12.02 -40.57
CA GLY A 266 -11.08 12.37 -41.98
C GLY A 266 -10.03 13.45 -42.25
N SER A 267 -9.48 13.43 -43.47
CA SER A 267 -8.45 14.37 -43.96
C SER A 267 -9.06 15.54 -44.75
N SER A 268 -10.02 15.23 -45.64
CA SER A 268 -10.70 16.22 -46.51
C SER A 268 -12.14 16.51 -46.09
N TRP A 269 -12.85 15.48 -45.63
CA TRP A 269 -14.21 15.59 -45.09
C TRP A 269 -14.19 15.14 -43.64
N VAL A 270 -14.34 16.11 -42.73
CA VAL A 270 -14.16 15.89 -41.29
C VAL A 270 -15.51 15.66 -40.62
N ILE A 271 -15.65 14.53 -39.91
CA ILE A 271 -16.89 14.14 -39.22
C ILE A 271 -16.61 14.06 -37.72
N GLN A 272 -17.41 14.76 -36.91
CA GLN A 272 -17.35 14.67 -35.44
C GLN A 272 -17.93 13.34 -34.99
N VAL A 273 -17.17 12.61 -34.17
CA VAL A 273 -17.52 11.28 -33.67
C VAL A 273 -17.02 11.09 -32.23
N GLU A 274 -17.46 10.00 -31.60
CA GLU A 274 -16.83 9.47 -30.39
C GLU A 274 -16.07 8.20 -30.75
N LEU A 275 -14.74 8.25 -30.73
CA LEU A 275 -13.89 7.08 -30.98
C LEU A 275 -13.89 6.21 -29.72
N ALA A 276 -14.09 4.91 -29.88
CA ALA A 276 -14.05 3.91 -28.82
C ALA A 276 -12.92 2.92 -29.10
N ILE A 277 -12.01 2.78 -28.14
CA ILE A 277 -10.82 1.91 -28.25
C ILE A 277 -10.81 0.92 -27.10
N GLY A 278 -10.82 -0.37 -27.42
CA GLY A 278 -10.83 -1.45 -26.43
C GLY A 278 -10.57 -2.82 -27.06
N PRO A 279 -10.38 -3.86 -26.23
CA PRO A 279 -9.97 -5.18 -26.68
C PRO A 279 -11.02 -5.90 -27.54
N GLU A 280 -12.30 -5.64 -27.30
CA GLU A 280 -13.40 -6.31 -28.01
C GLU A 280 -13.80 -5.58 -29.30
N GLU A 281 -13.69 -4.25 -29.35
CA GLU A 281 -14.14 -3.42 -30.47
C GLU A 281 -13.01 -3.00 -31.42
N GLY A 282 -11.74 -3.19 -31.01
CA GLY A 282 -10.57 -2.67 -31.74
C GLY A 282 -10.56 -1.14 -31.73
N ILE A 283 -10.32 -0.54 -32.90
CA ILE A 283 -10.51 0.89 -33.16
C ILE A 283 -11.88 1.05 -33.84
N SER A 284 -12.85 1.64 -33.14
CA SER A 284 -14.21 1.84 -33.63
C SER A 284 -14.70 3.26 -33.32
N TYR A 285 -15.76 3.72 -33.99
CA TYR A 285 -16.40 5.00 -33.66
C TYR A 285 -17.91 4.88 -33.50
N LEU A 286 -18.48 5.82 -32.74
CA LEU A 286 -19.92 6.00 -32.56
C LEU A 286 -20.33 7.37 -33.11
N THR A 287 -21.50 7.43 -33.76
CA THR A 287 -22.11 8.69 -34.19
C THR A 287 -23.06 9.25 -33.13
N ASP A 288 -23.71 8.37 -32.35
CA ASP A 288 -24.65 8.73 -31.28
C ASP A 288 -24.49 7.83 -30.04
N LYS A 289 -24.84 8.36 -28.86
CA LYS A 289 -24.82 7.59 -27.60
C LYS A 289 -25.80 6.42 -27.68
N GLY A 290 -25.26 5.19 -27.71
CA GLY A 290 -26.03 3.95 -27.78
C GLY A 290 -26.14 3.32 -29.18
N SER A 291 -25.52 3.92 -30.19
CA SER A 291 -25.35 3.30 -31.51
C SER A 291 -24.40 2.10 -31.45
N THR A 292 -24.58 1.12 -32.33
CA THR A 292 -23.61 0.04 -32.52
C THR A 292 -22.31 0.63 -33.05
N PRO A 293 -21.15 0.42 -32.40
CA PRO A 293 -19.88 0.96 -32.86
C PRO A 293 -19.58 0.51 -34.30
N THR A 294 -19.16 1.46 -35.14
CA THR A 294 -18.70 1.16 -36.50
C THR A 294 -17.20 0.89 -36.46
N HIS A 295 -16.81 -0.32 -36.87
CA HIS A 295 -15.42 -0.77 -36.82
C HIS A 295 -14.56 -0.08 -37.89
N LEU A 296 -13.36 0.38 -37.51
CA LEU A 296 -12.39 1.01 -38.40
C LEU A 296 -11.20 0.11 -38.68
N ALA A 297 -10.58 -0.43 -37.62
CA ALA A 297 -9.39 -1.27 -37.73
C ALA A 297 -9.17 -2.14 -36.48
N ASN A 298 -8.52 -3.28 -36.68
CA ASN A 298 -7.94 -4.07 -35.59
C ASN A 298 -6.51 -3.62 -35.30
N PHE A 299 -6.06 -3.78 -34.05
CA PHE A 299 -4.71 -3.39 -33.65
C PHE A 299 -3.60 -4.16 -34.40
N ASN A 300 -3.84 -5.42 -34.78
CA ASN A 300 -2.89 -6.21 -35.57
C ASN A 300 -2.77 -5.75 -37.03
N GLN A 301 -3.62 -4.82 -37.49
CA GLN A 301 -3.54 -4.21 -38.82
C GLN A 301 -2.77 -2.89 -38.79
N VAL A 302 -2.46 -2.33 -37.61
CA VAL A 302 -1.73 -1.06 -37.49
C VAL A 302 -0.27 -1.28 -37.86
N GLN A 303 0.24 -0.47 -38.78
CA GLN A 303 1.62 -0.53 -39.26
C GLN A 303 2.51 0.55 -38.64
N SER A 304 1.96 1.75 -38.44
CA SER A 304 2.70 2.88 -37.85
C SER A 304 1.74 3.94 -37.33
N ILE A 305 2.17 4.67 -36.31
CA ILE A 305 1.41 5.74 -35.66
C ILE A 305 2.25 7.03 -35.72
N GLN A 306 1.60 8.14 -36.05
CA GLN A 306 2.21 9.47 -36.04
C GLN A 306 1.25 10.46 -35.40
N TYR A 307 1.77 11.40 -34.62
CA TYR A 307 0.97 12.51 -34.11
C TYR A 307 1.74 13.82 -34.22
N SER A 308 0.99 14.92 -34.36
CA SER A 308 1.56 16.26 -34.51
C SER A 308 0.57 17.33 -34.01
N ALA A 309 1.08 18.53 -33.75
CA ALA A 309 0.22 19.70 -33.57
C ALA A 309 -0.22 20.21 -34.95
N THR A 310 -1.48 20.61 -35.07
CA THR A 310 -1.93 21.28 -36.31
C THR A 310 -1.34 22.69 -36.40
N GLU A 311 -1.04 23.14 -37.61
CA GLU A 311 -0.51 24.50 -37.87
C GLU A 311 -1.54 25.61 -37.62
N GLU A 312 -2.79 25.25 -37.30
CA GLU A 312 -3.86 26.19 -36.99
C GLU A 312 -3.65 26.89 -35.63
N LYS A 313 -4.21 28.10 -35.49
CA LYS A 313 -4.14 28.91 -34.25
C LYS A 313 -4.64 28.18 -33.00
N ASP A 314 -5.50 27.18 -33.15
CA ASP A 314 -6.17 26.46 -32.06
C ASP A 314 -5.32 25.37 -31.39
N ARG A 315 -4.10 25.07 -31.88
CA ARG A 315 -3.21 24.02 -31.33
C ARG A 315 -3.90 22.65 -31.12
N LYS A 316 -4.75 22.26 -32.06
CA LYS A 316 -5.38 20.92 -32.08
C LYS A 316 -4.31 19.84 -32.28
N GLY A 317 -4.61 18.62 -31.86
CA GLY A 317 -3.73 17.46 -32.12
C GLY A 317 -4.23 16.70 -33.34
N MET A 318 -3.32 16.25 -34.19
CA MET A 318 -3.60 15.33 -35.29
C MET A 318 -2.91 14.00 -35.02
N LEU A 319 -3.63 12.89 -35.21
CA LEU A 319 -3.13 11.52 -35.16
C LEU A 319 -3.35 10.88 -36.53
N GLN A 320 -2.33 10.22 -37.05
CA GLN A 320 -2.38 9.42 -38.28
C GLN A 320 -1.98 7.99 -37.96
N VAL A 321 -2.86 7.05 -38.30
CA VAL A 321 -2.64 5.62 -38.09
C VAL A 321 -2.63 4.94 -39.45
N ASN A 322 -1.47 4.40 -39.84
CA ASN A 322 -1.36 3.63 -41.06
C ASN A 322 -1.88 2.20 -40.81
N VAL A 323 -2.84 1.76 -41.63
CA VAL A 323 -3.55 0.48 -41.47
C VAL A 323 -3.31 -0.39 -42.70
N ALA A 324 -2.89 -1.63 -42.48
CA ALA A 324 -2.62 -2.60 -43.53
C ALA A 324 -3.87 -2.79 -44.42
N GLY A 325 -3.69 -2.58 -45.72
CA GLY A 325 -4.76 -2.71 -46.72
C GLY A 325 -5.62 -1.44 -46.90
N ALA A 326 -5.40 -0.38 -46.13
CA ALA A 326 -6.02 0.92 -46.36
C ALA A 326 -5.19 1.73 -47.39
N ALA A 327 -5.87 2.43 -48.31
CA ALA A 327 -5.21 3.28 -49.31
C ALA A 327 -4.69 4.60 -48.72
N GLU A 328 -5.35 5.10 -47.67
CA GLU A 328 -4.98 6.31 -46.95
C GLU A 328 -4.94 6.02 -45.43
N PRO A 329 -4.07 6.71 -44.67
CA PRO A 329 -4.01 6.55 -43.22
C PRO A 329 -5.28 7.06 -42.55
N LEU A 330 -5.71 6.38 -41.49
CA LEU A 330 -6.78 6.85 -40.62
C LEU A 330 -6.34 8.14 -39.94
N THR A 331 -6.99 9.25 -40.26
CA THR A 331 -6.68 10.58 -39.72
C THR A 331 -7.70 10.97 -38.66
N VAL A 332 -7.22 11.28 -37.46
CA VAL A 332 -8.02 11.71 -36.32
C VAL A 332 -7.56 13.08 -35.86
N THR A 333 -8.47 14.05 -35.84
CA THR A 333 -8.25 15.38 -35.26
C THR A 333 -8.85 15.43 -33.86
N THR A 334 -8.05 15.85 -32.89
CA THR A 334 -8.38 15.88 -31.46
C THR A 334 -8.40 17.31 -30.92
N ALA A 335 -9.01 17.51 -29.76
CA ALA A 335 -9.12 18.84 -29.16
C ALA A 335 -7.77 19.45 -28.74
N SER A 336 -6.73 18.63 -28.55
CA SER A 336 -5.40 19.08 -28.12
C SER A 336 -4.31 18.08 -28.51
N LEU A 337 -3.06 18.56 -28.65
CA LEU A 337 -1.91 17.67 -28.86
C LEU A 337 -1.82 16.59 -27.77
N THR A 338 -2.12 16.91 -26.51
CA THR A 338 -2.11 15.95 -25.41
C THR A 338 -3.12 14.81 -25.60
N MET A 339 -4.31 15.11 -26.15
CA MET A 339 -5.26 14.07 -26.48
C MET A 339 -4.74 13.16 -27.59
N ALA A 340 -4.09 13.72 -28.62
CA ALA A 340 -3.45 12.93 -29.67
C ALA A 340 -2.30 12.06 -29.14
N GLU A 341 -1.46 12.58 -28.24
CA GLU A 341 -0.40 11.83 -27.54
C GLU A 341 -0.99 10.65 -26.74
N ASN A 342 -2.03 10.90 -25.93
CA ASN A 342 -2.69 9.88 -25.13
C ASN A 342 -3.36 8.80 -25.98
N LEU A 343 -3.91 9.18 -27.15
CA LEU A 343 -4.52 8.26 -28.11
C LEU A 343 -3.47 7.42 -28.84
N ALA A 344 -2.35 8.03 -29.21
CA ALA A 344 -1.20 7.33 -29.80
C ALA A 344 -0.64 6.27 -28.85
N ASP A 345 -0.44 6.61 -27.57
CA ASP A 345 0.02 5.67 -26.54
C ASP A 345 -0.96 4.50 -26.36
N LEU A 346 -2.27 4.77 -26.38
CA LEU A 346 -3.29 3.72 -26.23
C LEU A 346 -3.21 2.71 -27.38
N ILE A 347 -3.21 3.18 -28.62
CA ILE A 347 -3.13 2.32 -29.82
C ILE A 347 -1.79 1.60 -29.85
N ASP A 348 -0.68 2.29 -29.60
CA ASP A 348 0.66 1.71 -29.55
C ASP A 348 0.75 0.57 -28.52
N GLY A 349 0.24 0.77 -27.31
CA GLY A 349 0.25 -0.24 -26.27
C GLY A 349 -0.60 -1.47 -26.61
N TYR A 350 -1.77 -1.29 -27.24
CA TYR A 350 -2.53 -2.43 -27.76
C TYR A 350 -1.80 -3.16 -28.90
N CYS A 351 -1.14 -2.44 -29.81
CA CYS A 351 -0.33 -3.04 -30.86
C CYS A 351 0.78 -3.90 -30.26
N ARG A 352 1.59 -3.34 -29.36
CA ARG A 352 2.64 -4.06 -28.61
C ARG A 352 2.12 -5.29 -27.87
N LEU A 353 0.97 -5.14 -27.19
CA LEU A 353 0.35 -6.24 -26.44
C LEU A 353 -0.05 -7.41 -27.35
N ILE A 354 -0.63 -7.11 -28.52
CA ILE A 354 -1.17 -8.13 -29.43
C ILE A 354 -0.10 -8.74 -30.32
N SER A 355 0.88 -7.95 -30.78
CA SER A 355 2.02 -8.46 -31.57
C SER A 355 3.09 -9.13 -30.72
N MET A 356 3.00 -8.99 -29.38
CA MET A 356 4.03 -9.43 -28.42
C MET A 356 5.38 -8.75 -28.67
N GLU A 357 5.35 -7.51 -29.17
CA GLU A 357 6.54 -6.72 -29.47
C GLU A 357 6.81 -5.69 -28.37
N THR A 358 8.10 -5.40 -28.16
CA THR A 358 8.55 -4.41 -27.17
C THR A 358 8.76 -3.02 -27.77
N HIS A 359 8.98 -2.94 -29.09
CA HIS A 359 9.24 -1.71 -29.82
C HIS A 359 7.95 -0.93 -30.09
N SER A 360 8.07 0.40 -30.15
CA SER A 360 6.93 1.26 -30.44
C SER A 360 6.61 1.30 -31.93
N PHE A 361 5.32 1.39 -32.24
CA PHE A 361 4.76 1.68 -33.56
C PHE A 361 4.70 3.19 -33.84
N ILE A 362 4.97 4.03 -32.83
CA ILE A 362 5.03 5.49 -32.98
C ILE A 362 6.34 5.86 -33.67
N VAL A 363 6.23 6.45 -34.86
CA VAL A 363 7.40 6.93 -35.62
C VAL A 363 7.94 8.19 -34.97
N ARG A 364 9.11 8.09 -34.33
CA ARG A 364 9.83 9.24 -33.75
C ARG A 364 11.00 9.62 -34.65
N VAL A 365 11.21 10.92 -34.87
CA VAL A 365 12.45 11.44 -35.46
C VAL A 365 13.53 11.38 -34.37
N GLN A 366 14.33 10.31 -34.32
CA GLN A 366 15.34 10.11 -33.27
C GLN A 366 16.50 11.12 -33.37
N LYS A 367 16.92 11.64 -32.22
CA LYS A 367 18.32 11.98 -31.91
C LYS A 367 18.80 10.88 -30.95
N GLU A 368 19.62 9.94 -31.43
CA GLU A 368 20.23 8.92 -30.59
C GLU A 368 21.26 9.55 -29.65
N GLY A 369 21.20 9.14 -28.37
CA GLY A 369 22.26 9.33 -27.39
C GLY A 369 22.48 8.01 -26.67
N GLU A 370 23.74 7.58 -26.58
CA GLU A 370 24.15 6.29 -26.03
C GLU A 370 23.70 6.11 -24.56
N ARG A 371 23.16 4.92 -24.25
CA ARG A 371 22.71 4.52 -22.92
C ARG A 371 23.91 4.10 -22.06
N THR A 372 24.10 4.78 -20.93
CA THR A 372 24.85 4.22 -19.80
C THR A 372 24.04 4.46 -18.51
N ASP A 373 23.87 3.37 -17.75
CA ASP A 373 23.19 3.23 -16.44
C ASP A 373 21.65 3.40 -16.38
N ASP A 374 20.91 2.28 -16.49
CA ASP A 374 19.46 2.15 -16.34
C ASP A 374 19.01 1.77 -14.91
N TYR A 375 19.81 2.14 -13.90
CA TYR A 375 19.58 1.79 -12.51
C TYR A 375 18.23 2.27 -11.97
N ALA A 376 17.47 1.39 -11.32
CA ALA A 376 16.30 1.77 -10.52
C ALA A 376 16.09 0.79 -9.36
N GLU A 377 15.73 1.33 -8.19
CA GLU A 377 15.53 0.61 -6.94
C GLU A 377 14.34 1.21 -6.17
N ILE A 378 13.51 0.36 -5.58
CA ILE A 378 12.42 0.80 -4.70
C ILE A 378 13.00 1.05 -3.32
N VAL A 379 12.73 2.24 -2.78
CA VAL A 379 13.14 2.68 -1.45
C VAL A 379 11.90 2.66 -0.56
N ASP A 380 12.02 2.11 0.65
CA ASP A 380 11.00 2.27 1.68
C ASP A 380 10.83 3.77 2.01
N GLU A 381 9.69 4.17 2.59
CA GLU A 381 9.37 5.58 2.89
C GLU A 381 10.57 6.38 3.45
N GLU A 382 10.84 7.57 2.90
CA GLU A 382 11.67 8.58 3.58
C GLU A 382 10.90 9.01 4.83
N ASP A 383 11.07 8.26 5.91
CA ASP A 383 10.45 8.59 7.18
C ASP A 383 11.09 9.86 7.72
N THR A 384 10.24 10.88 7.94
CA THR A 384 10.59 12.18 8.50
C THR A 384 10.94 12.09 10.00
N TYR A 385 11.29 10.91 10.49
CA TYR A 385 11.66 10.65 11.87
C TYR A 385 13.13 10.98 12.09
N THR A 386 13.40 12.27 12.39
CA THR A 386 14.63 12.61 13.07
C THR A 386 14.58 11.99 14.47
N MET A 387 15.25 10.86 14.66
CA MET A 387 15.38 10.20 15.97
C MET A 387 15.79 11.24 17.03
N PRO A 388 14.99 11.46 18.08
CA PRO A 388 15.44 12.23 19.23
C PRO A 388 16.72 11.58 19.74
N SER A 389 17.80 12.35 19.90
CA SER A 389 19.14 11.82 20.18
C SER A 389 19.10 10.73 21.27
N THR A 390 19.47 9.51 20.92
CA THR A 390 19.56 8.32 21.81
C THR A 390 20.59 8.46 22.93
N ARG A 391 21.28 9.61 23.01
CA ARG A 391 22.44 9.87 23.87
C ARG A 391 22.23 9.52 25.35
N ASP A 392 21.01 9.63 25.87
CA ASP A 392 20.72 9.35 27.29
C ASP A 392 20.59 7.84 27.61
N TYR A 393 20.41 6.98 26.60
CA TYR A 393 20.18 5.53 26.75
C TYR A 393 21.15 4.69 25.91
N GLU A 394 22.10 5.33 25.24
CA GLU A 394 23.09 4.66 24.42
C GLU A 394 24.14 3.96 25.29
N ILE A 395 24.26 2.65 25.08
CA ILE A 395 25.21 1.80 25.79
C ILE A 395 26.36 1.47 24.85
N GLN A 396 27.59 1.49 25.37
CA GLN A 396 28.75 0.99 24.64
C GLN A 396 28.75 -0.54 24.64
N ARG A 397 28.93 -1.15 23.47
CA ARG A 397 28.83 -2.61 23.29
C ARG A 397 29.81 -3.40 24.16
N ASP A 398 31.01 -2.86 24.39
CA ASP A 398 32.05 -3.45 25.24
C ASP A 398 31.64 -3.60 26.72
N ARG A 399 30.59 -2.92 27.16
CA ARG A 399 30.02 -3.05 28.50
C ARG A 399 29.03 -4.20 28.65
N ILE A 400 28.75 -4.94 27.58
CA ILE A 400 27.80 -6.04 27.57
C ILE A 400 28.53 -7.36 27.35
N GLU A 401 28.39 -8.27 28.32
CA GLU A 401 28.76 -9.67 28.16
C GLU A 401 27.55 -10.44 27.65
N LEU A 402 27.59 -10.82 26.37
CA LEU A 402 26.53 -11.62 25.74
C LEU A 402 26.65 -13.09 26.17
N GLY A 403 25.57 -13.62 26.75
CA GLY A 403 25.47 -15.02 27.17
C GLY A 403 24.64 -15.88 26.20
N ARG A 404 24.11 -16.99 26.70
CA ARG A 404 23.32 -17.95 25.90
C ARG A 404 21.99 -17.34 25.42
N CYS A 405 21.49 -17.84 24.30
CA CYS A 405 20.13 -17.59 23.84
C CYS A 405 19.11 -18.17 24.85
N ILE A 406 18.11 -17.37 25.21
CA ILE A 406 17.02 -17.71 26.14
C ILE A 406 15.64 -17.65 25.47
N GLY A 407 15.53 -17.12 24.25
CA GLY A 407 14.29 -17.13 23.49
C GLY A 407 14.51 -16.75 22.03
N GLU A 408 13.79 -17.39 21.13
CA GLU A 408 13.85 -17.12 19.69
C GLU A 408 12.59 -16.38 19.24
N GLY A 409 12.77 -15.21 18.64
CA GLY A 409 11.70 -14.39 18.09
C GLY A 409 11.77 -14.29 16.56
N GLN A 410 10.67 -13.85 15.96
CA GLN A 410 10.56 -13.63 14.50
C GLN A 410 11.52 -12.55 13.99
N PHE A 411 11.72 -11.48 14.75
CA PHE A 411 12.57 -10.34 14.37
C PHE A 411 13.97 -10.38 14.98
N GLY A 412 14.25 -11.37 15.84
CA GLY A 412 15.46 -11.36 16.66
C GLY A 412 15.49 -12.40 17.77
N ASP A 413 16.69 -12.80 18.20
CA ASP A 413 16.88 -13.68 19.35
C ASP A 413 17.09 -12.88 20.64
N VAL A 414 16.58 -13.41 21.74
CA VAL A 414 16.77 -12.89 23.09
C VAL A 414 17.83 -13.72 23.80
N HIS A 415 18.87 -13.07 24.28
CA HIS A 415 19.97 -13.67 25.02
C HIS A 415 19.96 -13.19 26.47
N GLN A 416 20.42 -14.03 27.41
CA GLN A 416 20.81 -13.51 28.73
C GLN A 416 22.21 -12.89 28.63
N GLY A 417 22.53 -11.92 29.47
CA GLY A 417 23.85 -11.34 29.55
C GLY A 417 24.08 -10.55 30.82
N VAL A 418 25.22 -9.85 30.87
CA VAL A 418 25.61 -9.02 32.00
C VAL A 418 25.98 -7.63 31.49
N TYR A 419 25.39 -6.60 32.10
CA TYR A 419 25.73 -5.20 31.85
C TYR A 419 26.68 -4.69 32.94
N ASN A 420 27.87 -4.28 32.52
CA ASN A 420 28.91 -3.74 33.37
C ASN A 420 28.85 -2.20 33.36
N SER A 421 28.21 -1.64 34.37
CA SER A 421 28.14 -0.19 34.57
C SER A 421 29.39 0.31 35.31
N PRO A 422 29.96 1.48 34.95
CA PRO A 422 31.14 2.02 35.65
C PRO A 422 30.85 2.33 37.12
N ASP A 423 29.61 2.74 37.45
CA ASP A 423 29.24 3.22 38.78
C ASP A 423 28.39 2.25 39.59
N LYS A 424 28.05 1.07 39.03
CA LYS A 424 27.12 0.11 39.65
C LYS A 424 27.63 -1.32 39.51
N PRO A 425 27.27 -2.22 40.43
CA PRO A 425 27.59 -3.64 40.29
C PRO A 425 27.02 -4.20 38.98
N ALA A 426 27.69 -5.24 38.49
CA ALA A 426 27.30 -5.97 37.29
C ALA A 426 25.82 -6.39 37.37
N LEU A 427 25.05 -6.02 36.33
CA LEU A 427 23.60 -6.19 36.29
C LEU A 427 23.24 -7.32 35.32
N PRO A 428 22.52 -8.36 35.73
CA PRO A 428 21.97 -9.34 34.81
C PRO A 428 20.92 -8.71 33.89
N VAL A 429 21.06 -8.92 32.58
CA VAL A 429 20.21 -8.29 31.56
C VAL A 429 19.73 -9.32 30.53
N ALA A 430 18.62 -9.02 29.87
CA ALA A 430 18.19 -9.66 28.63
C ALA A 430 18.55 -8.76 27.45
N ILE A 431 19.01 -9.37 26.37
CA ILE A 431 19.57 -8.70 25.19
C ILE A 431 18.81 -9.19 23.98
N LYS A 432 17.98 -8.32 23.40
CA LYS A 432 17.28 -8.62 22.14
C LYS A 432 18.18 -8.20 20.98
N THR A 433 18.53 -9.16 20.14
CA THR A 433 19.42 -9.01 18.98
C THR A 433 18.61 -9.05 17.70
N CYS A 434 18.86 -8.15 16.75
CA CYS A 434 18.18 -8.18 15.45
C CYS A 434 18.91 -9.14 14.49
N LYS A 435 18.18 -10.09 13.88
CA LYS A 435 18.76 -11.12 12.99
C LYS A 435 19.16 -10.58 11.61
N ASN A 436 18.43 -9.60 11.08
CA ASN A 436 18.61 -9.05 9.74
C ASN A 436 18.56 -7.50 9.77
N CYS A 437 19.70 -6.84 9.95
CA CYS A 437 19.82 -5.37 9.92
C CYS A 437 20.23 -4.82 8.54
N THR A 438 19.77 -5.43 7.44
CA THR A 438 20.23 -5.07 6.09
C THR A 438 19.53 -3.85 5.49
N SER A 439 18.34 -3.48 5.99
CA SER A 439 17.63 -2.25 5.60
C SER A 439 17.45 -1.32 6.79
N ASP A 440 17.50 -0.01 6.53
CA ASP A 440 17.26 1.02 7.55
C ASP A 440 15.84 0.93 8.13
N SER A 441 14.85 0.52 7.33
CA SER A 441 13.45 0.33 7.74
C SER A 441 13.24 -0.75 8.81
N VAL A 442 13.96 -1.87 8.71
CA VAL A 442 13.91 -2.95 9.73
C VAL A 442 14.58 -2.49 11.01
N ARG A 443 15.69 -1.75 10.90
CA ARG A 443 16.39 -1.16 12.05
C ARG A 443 15.50 -0.18 12.81
N GLU A 444 14.79 0.68 12.11
CA GLU A 444 13.90 1.67 12.73
C GLU A 444 12.71 1.01 13.42
N LYS A 445 12.04 0.05 12.77
CA LYS A 445 10.97 -0.73 13.42
C LYS A 445 11.45 -1.45 14.68
N PHE A 446 12.68 -1.95 14.67
CA PHE A 446 13.30 -2.57 15.84
C PHE A 446 13.56 -1.54 16.95
N LEU A 447 14.12 -0.37 16.63
CA LEU A 447 14.36 0.70 17.60
C LEU A 447 13.06 1.34 18.13
N GLN A 448 11.99 1.33 17.35
CA GLN A 448 10.67 1.81 17.77
C GLN A 448 10.16 1.03 19.00
N GLU A 449 10.47 -0.27 19.11
CA GLU A 449 10.16 -1.07 20.29
C GLU A 449 10.80 -0.48 21.55
N ALA A 450 12.09 -0.13 21.49
CA ALA A 450 12.80 0.51 22.60
C ALA A 450 12.23 1.90 22.92
N LEU A 451 11.86 2.70 21.91
CA LEU A 451 11.25 4.01 22.12
C LEU A 451 9.88 3.92 22.81
N THR A 452 9.08 2.90 22.49
CA THR A 452 7.83 2.64 23.19
C THR A 452 8.10 2.19 24.62
N MET A 453 9.04 1.27 24.85
CA MET A 453 9.41 0.82 26.20
C MET A 453 9.91 1.96 27.10
N ARG A 454 10.65 2.93 26.53
CA ARG A 454 11.15 4.11 27.25
C ARG A 454 10.04 4.93 27.94
N GLN A 455 8.83 4.91 27.41
CA GLN A 455 7.72 5.71 27.94
C GLN A 455 7.13 5.13 29.23
N PHE A 456 7.52 3.91 29.62
CA PHE A 456 6.95 3.20 30.76
C PHE A 456 7.96 3.08 31.91
N ASP A 457 7.53 3.46 33.11
CA ASP A 457 8.23 3.18 34.36
C ASP A 457 7.20 2.66 35.37
N HIS A 458 7.12 1.34 35.51
CA HIS A 458 6.13 0.68 36.36
C HIS A 458 6.70 -0.62 36.93
N PRO A 459 6.44 -0.99 38.21
CA PRO A 459 6.99 -2.18 38.86
C PRO A 459 6.68 -3.55 38.21
N HIS A 460 5.80 -3.57 37.20
CA HIS A 460 5.33 -4.78 36.53
C HIS A 460 5.46 -4.68 35.00
N ILE A 461 6.25 -3.73 34.50
CA ILE A 461 6.61 -3.61 33.09
C ILE A 461 8.12 -3.78 33.01
N VAL A 462 8.60 -4.67 32.13
CA VAL A 462 10.03 -4.91 31.93
C VAL A 462 10.72 -3.60 31.58
N LYS A 463 11.71 -3.23 32.39
CA LYS A 463 12.40 -1.95 32.24
C LYS A 463 13.38 -1.99 31.07
N LEU A 464 13.34 -0.96 30.23
CA LEU A 464 14.41 -0.67 29.28
C LEU A 464 15.63 -0.16 30.05
N ILE A 465 16.77 -0.81 29.84
CA ILE A 465 18.06 -0.41 30.45
C ILE A 465 18.84 0.48 29.47
N GLY A 466 18.82 0.14 28.18
CA GLY A 466 19.42 0.98 27.14
C GLY A 466 19.44 0.30 25.77
N VAL A 467 20.06 0.96 24.80
CA VAL A 467 20.14 0.53 23.41
C VAL A 467 21.56 0.63 22.87
N ILE A 468 21.94 -0.32 22.01
CA ILE A 468 23.16 -0.25 21.19
C ILE A 468 22.69 -0.04 19.76
N THR A 469 22.95 1.15 19.23
CA THR A 469 22.49 1.60 17.90
C THR A 469 23.42 1.17 16.76
N GLU A 470 24.65 0.77 17.08
CA GLU A 470 25.61 0.21 16.13
C GLU A 470 25.14 -1.17 15.62
N ASN A 471 25.36 -1.46 14.35
CA ASN A 471 25.01 -2.77 13.79
C ASN A 471 25.90 -3.89 14.38
N PRO A 472 25.34 -5.07 14.71
CA PRO A 472 23.90 -5.37 14.81
C PRO A 472 23.24 -4.69 16.04
N VAL A 473 22.07 -4.06 15.83
CA VAL A 473 21.38 -3.28 16.89
C VAL A 473 20.88 -4.18 18.02
N TRP A 474 21.12 -3.78 19.27
CA TRP A 474 20.67 -4.51 20.48
C TRP A 474 19.80 -3.64 21.39
N ILE A 475 18.77 -4.26 21.97
CA ILE A 475 17.94 -3.66 23.03
C ILE A 475 18.25 -4.38 24.34
N ILE A 476 18.64 -3.62 25.36
CA ILE A 476 19.04 -4.13 26.68
C ILE A 476 17.89 -3.89 27.65
N MET A 477 17.40 -4.96 28.27
CA MET A 477 16.23 -4.94 29.14
C MET A 477 16.46 -5.75 30.41
N GLU A 478 15.63 -5.55 31.42
CA GLU A 478 15.66 -6.32 32.67
C GLU A 478 15.49 -7.83 32.41
N LEU A 479 16.31 -8.66 33.08
CA LEU A 479 16.24 -10.11 32.93
C LEU A 479 15.20 -10.73 33.87
N CYS A 480 14.13 -11.28 33.31
CA CYS A 480 13.17 -12.10 34.05
C CYS A 480 13.70 -13.53 34.27
N THR A 481 14.29 -13.79 35.43
CA THR A 481 15.03 -15.03 35.74
C THR A 481 14.19 -16.32 35.77
N LEU A 482 12.86 -16.20 35.91
CA LEU A 482 11.95 -17.36 35.95
C LEU A 482 11.45 -17.81 34.57
N GLY A 483 11.83 -17.10 33.50
CA GLY A 483 11.48 -17.45 32.12
C GLY A 483 9.98 -17.33 31.80
N GLU A 484 9.55 -18.00 30.73
CA GLU A 484 8.16 -17.97 30.24
C GLU A 484 7.17 -18.55 31.27
N LEU A 485 6.13 -17.77 31.59
CA LEU A 485 5.10 -18.12 32.57
C LEU A 485 4.43 -19.48 32.27
N ARG A 486 4.18 -19.80 30.99
CA ARG A 486 3.54 -21.06 30.61
C ARG A 486 4.37 -22.27 31.01
N SER A 487 5.67 -22.23 30.70
CA SER A 487 6.63 -23.28 31.04
C SER A 487 6.78 -23.40 32.55
N PHE A 488 6.82 -22.28 33.27
CA PHE A 488 6.84 -22.23 34.73
C PHE A 488 5.62 -22.90 35.37
N LEU A 489 4.41 -22.60 34.89
CA LEU A 489 3.16 -23.14 35.41
C LEU A 489 3.03 -24.66 35.18
N GLN A 490 3.46 -25.14 34.01
CA GLN A 490 3.40 -26.57 33.67
C GLN A 490 4.32 -27.40 34.57
N VAL A 491 5.52 -26.89 34.89
CA VAL A 491 6.51 -27.57 35.73
C VAL A 491 6.08 -27.59 37.20
N ARG A 492 5.45 -26.53 37.71
CA ARG A 492 5.13 -26.36 39.15
C ARG A 492 3.69 -26.67 39.54
N LYS A 493 2.93 -27.35 38.68
CA LYS A 493 1.49 -27.64 38.81
C LYS A 493 1.05 -28.17 40.19
N TYR A 494 1.89 -28.93 40.90
CA TYR A 494 1.55 -29.56 42.19
C TYR A 494 2.06 -28.81 43.43
N SER A 495 2.82 -27.73 43.23
CA SER A 495 3.46 -26.92 44.29
C SER A 495 2.89 -25.50 44.41
N LEU A 496 1.90 -25.16 43.58
CA LEU A 496 1.23 -23.87 43.57
C LEU A 496 -0.03 -23.92 44.43
N ASP A 497 0.05 -23.38 45.65
CA ASP A 497 -1.13 -23.13 46.49
C ASP A 497 -1.73 -21.77 46.11
N LEU A 498 -2.77 -21.81 45.26
CA LEU A 498 -3.50 -20.62 44.79
C LEU A 498 -4.34 -19.94 45.91
N SER A 499 -4.44 -20.54 47.11
CA SER A 499 -5.21 -20.00 48.24
C SER A 499 -4.47 -18.91 49.03
N LYS A 500 -3.15 -18.79 48.86
CA LYS A 500 -2.38 -17.65 49.36
C LYS A 500 -2.38 -16.57 48.27
N ARG A 501 -2.81 -15.36 48.62
CA ARG A 501 -3.02 -14.20 47.73
C ARG A 501 -1.84 -13.95 46.77
N PHE A 502 -1.86 -14.59 45.61
CA PHE A 502 -0.99 -14.27 44.49
C PHE A 502 -1.77 -13.40 43.52
N VAL A 503 -1.53 -12.09 43.61
CA VAL A 503 -1.91 -11.14 42.57
C VAL A 503 -0.76 -11.11 41.58
N HIS A 504 -0.77 -12.05 40.62
CA HIS A 504 0.16 -12.01 39.49
C HIS A 504 -0.56 -11.30 38.34
N ARG A 505 -0.27 -10.00 38.18
CA ARG A 505 -0.87 -9.08 37.18
C ARG A 505 -0.15 -9.17 35.83
N ASP A 506 0.17 -10.39 35.41
CA ASP A 506 0.94 -10.63 34.19
C ASP A 506 0.01 -11.23 33.13
N ILE A 507 -0.25 -10.44 32.09
CA ILE A 507 -1.27 -10.71 31.07
C ILE A 507 -0.62 -11.42 29.86
N ALA A 508 -1.18 -12.58 29.56
CA ALA A 508 -0.87 -13.70 28.66
C ALA A 508 0.53 -14.31 28.79
N ALA A 509 0.57 -15.62 29.04
CA ALA A 509 1.76 -16.38 29.44
C ALA A 509 2.90 -16.50 28.40
N ARG A 510 2.84 -15.79 27.27
CA ARG A 510 3.83 -15.86 26.19
C ARG A 510 4.00 -14.58 25.34
N ASN A 511 3.86 -13.39 25.94
CA ASN A 511 4.18 -12.05 25.37
C ASN A 511 2.99 -11.26 24.78
N VAL A 512 2.57 -10.21 25.50
CA VAL A 512 1.84 -9.06 24.92
C VAL A 512 2.86 -8.13 24.22
N LEU A 513 2.46 -7.60 23.05
CA LEU A 513 3.15 -6.75 22.04
C LEU A 513 3.96 -7.56 20.99
N VAL A 514 3.71 -7.45 19.67
CA VAL A 514 3.91 -6.26 18.80
C VAL A 514 3.01 -6.26 17.54
N SER A 515 2.71 -5.03 17.11
CA SER A 515 2.35 -4.49 15.80
C SER A 515 2.65 -5.30 14.52
N SER A 516 1.62 -5.34 13.64
CA SER A 516 1.60 -5.53 12.19
C SER A 516 1.79 -6.95 11.59
N VAL A 517 0.67 -7.41 11.00
CA VAL A 517 0.51 -8.23 9.78
C VAL A 517 1.58 -9.26 9.45
N ASP A 518 1.63 -10.30 10.25
CA ASP A 518 1.15 -11.62 9.82
C ASP A 518 1.01 -12.45 11.10
N CYS A 519 -0.19 -12.41 11.69
CA CYS A 519 -0.53 -13.28 12.81
C CYS A 519 -0.53 -14.71 12.28
N ASP A 520 0.60 -15.38 12.47
CA ASP A 520 0.72 -16.80 12.23
C ASP A 520 -0.45 -17.50 12.94
N SER A 521 -1.01 -18.53 12.30
CA SER A 521 -2.28 -19.19 12.67
C SER A 521 -2.39 -19.63 14.14
N SER A 522 -1.31 -19.58 14.90
CA SER A 522 -1.20 -19.95 16.30
C SER A 522 -1.96 -19.05 17.30
N TYR A 523 -2.37 -17.81 16.97
CA TYR A 523 -2.96 -16.86 17.93
C TYR A 523 -4.49 -16.69 17.88
N TYR A 524 -5.17 -17.26 16.89
CA TYR A 524 -6.62 -17.12 16.69
C TYR A 524 -7.48 -17.47 17.92
N LYS A 525 -6.98 -18.33 18.80
CA LYS A 525 -7.72 -18.81 19.99
C LYS A 525 -7.72 -17.82 21.16
N TRP A 526 -6.91 -16.78 21.08
CA TRP A 526 -6.80 -15.72 22.09
C TRP A 526 -7.49 -14.43 21.67
N MET A 527 -7.62 -14.22 20.35
CA MET A 527 -8.14 -12.98 19.80
C MET A 527 -9.63 -12.77 20.11
N ALA A 528 -9.99 -11.50 20.26
CA ALA A 528 -11.38 -11.08 20.38
C ALA A 528 -12.14 -11.26 19.05
N PRO A 529 -13.46 -11.49 19.07
CA PRO A 529 -14.25 -11.69 17.85
C PRO A 529 -14.13 -10.55 16.84
N GLU A 530 -14.07 -9.30 17.30
CA GLU A 530 -13.89 -8.12 16.47
C GLU A 530 -12.51 -8.04 15.83
N SER A 531 -11.47 -8.52 16.52
CA SER A 531 -10.11 -8.58 15.98
C SER A 531 -9.99 -9.65 14.90
N ILE A 532 -10.72 -10.77 15.04
CA ILE A 532 -10.77 -11.83 14.02
C ILE A 532 -11.57 -11.37 12.80
N ASN A 533 -12.77 -10.84 13.01
CA ASN A 533 -13.69 -10.49 11.92
C ASN A 533 -13.28 -9.21 11.18
N PHE A 534 -12.78 -8.20 11.91
CA PHE A 534 -12.57 -6.83 11.38
C PHE A 534 -11.14 -6.33 11.48
N ARG A 535 -10.19 -7.18 11.93
CA ARG A 535 -8.78 -6.79 12.19
C ARG A 535 -8.64 -5.57 13.10
N ARG A 536 -9.60 -5.36 14.01
CA ARG A 536 -9.64 -4.22 14.93
C ARG A 536 -9.08 -4.60 16.30
N PHE A 537 -8.16 -3.79 16.80
CA PHE A 537 -7.54 -3.94 18.11
C PHE A 537 -7.79 -2.69 18.94
N THR A 538 -8.36 -2.85 20.13
CA THR A 538 -8.74 -1.78 21.06
C THR A 538 -8.55 -2.24 22.50
N SER A 539 -8.72 -1.34 23.47
CA SER A 539 -8.73 -1.72 24.89
C SER A 539 -9.77 -2.79 25.22
N ALA A 540 -10.89 -2.87 24.47
CA ALA A 540 -11.88 -3.93 24.67
C ALA A 540 -11.35 -5.31 24.22
N SER A 541 -10.65 -5.38 23.10
CA SER A 541 -9.99 -6.62 22.67
C SER A 541 -8.85 -7.00 23.61
N ASP A 542 -8.18 -6.04 24.24
CA ASP A 542 -7.15 -6.29 25.26
C ASP A 542 -7.76 -6.90 26.52
N VAL A 543 -8.93 -6.40 26.97
CA VAL A 543 -9.69 -6.98 28.08
C VAL A 543 -10.12 -8.41 27.76
N TRP A 544 -10.56 -8.69 26.53
CA TRP A 544 -10.86 -10.06 26.08
C TRP A 544 -9.63 -10.97 26.17
N MET A 545 -8.50 -10.55 25.59
CA MET A 545 -7.24 -11.29 25.62
C MET A 545 -6.73 -11.50 27.06
N PHE A 546 -6.96 -10.52 27.94
CA PHE A 546 -6.69 -10.65 29.36
C PHE A 546 -7.56 -11.70 30.05
N GLY A 547 -8.86 -11.76 29.74
CA GLY A 547 -9.74 -12.81 30.24
C GLY A 547 -9.27 -14.21 29.85
N VAL A 548 -8.85 -14.39 28.58
CA VAL A 548 -8.27 -15.66 28.10
C VAL A 548 -6.96 -15.97 28.82
N CYS A 549 -6.11 -14.98 29.07
CA CYS A 549 -4.90 -15.16 29.86
C CYS A 549 -5.21 -15.64 31.28
N MET A 550 -6.13 -14.99 31.99
CA MET A 550 -6.48 -15.35 33.36
C MET A 550 -6.93 -16.81 33.42
N TRP A 551 -7.71 -17.23 32.42
CA TRP A 551 -8.10 -18.62 32.23
C TRP A 551 -6.89 -19.54 32.04
N GLU A 552 -5.92 -19.19 31.18
CA GLU A 552 -4.71 -19.99 30.96
C GLU A 552 -3.85 -20.14 32.23
N ILE A 553 -3.73 -19.07 33.03
CA ILE A 553 -3.00 -19.09 34.30
C ILE A 553 -3.65 -20.10 35.25
N LEU A 554 -4.97 -20.03 35.42
CA LEU A 554 -5.74 -20.93 36.28
C LEU A 554 -5.77 -22.37 35.75
N MET A 555 -5.58 -22.55 34.44
CA MET A 555 -5.46 -23.86 33.79
C MET A 555 -4.01 -24.34 33.65
N TYR A 556 -3.07 -23.72 34.36
CA TYR A 556 -1.65 -24.11 34.40
C TYR A 556 -1.01 -24.17 32.99
N GLY A 557 -1.33 -23.21 32.12
CA GLY A 557 -0.72 -23.08 30.80
C GLY A 557 -1.26 -24.05 29.74
N ILE A 558 -2.42 -24.65 29.97
CA ILE A 558 -3.17 -25.38 28.94
C ILE A 558 -3.64 -24.39 27.87
N LYS A 559 -3.54 -24.78 26.59
CA LYS A 559 -3.97 -23.92 25.47
C LYS A 559 -5.51 -23.76 25.48
N PRO A 560 -6.05 -22.55 25.32
CA PRO A 560 -7.49 -22.33 25.17
C PRO A 560 -8.00 -23.08 23.93
N PHE A 561 -9.22 -23.59 24.02
CA PHE A 561 -9.86 -24.38 22.97
C PHE A 561 -8.96 -25.51 22.42
N GLN A 562 -8.29 -26.25 23.32
CA GLN A 562 -7.46 -27.40 22.95
C GLN A 562 -8.28 -28.41 22.15
N GLY A 563 -7.71 -28.95 21.07
CA GLY A 563 -8.40 -29.89 20.17
C GLY A 563 -9.42 -29.27 19.22
N VAL A 564 -9.69 -27.96 19.30
CA VAL A 564 -10.59 -27.24 18.37
C VAL A 564 -9.76 -26.63 17.23
N LYS A 565 -10.22 -26.74 15.98
CA LYS A 565 -9.58 -26.07 14.84
C LYS A 565 -9.83 -24.56 14.90
N ASN A 566 -8.91 -23.74 14.40
CA ASN A 566 -9.02 -22.27 14.49
C ASN A 566 -10.33 -21.73 13.88
N ASN A 567 -10.73 -22.24 12.71
CA ASN A 567 -11.97 -21.81 12.02
C ASN A 567 -13.24 -22.15 12.82
N ASP A 568 -13.19 -23.14 13.71
CA ASP A 568 -14.31 -23.54 14.56
C ASP A 568 -14.39 -22.68 15.83
N VAL A 569 -13.28 -22.08 16.28
CA VAL A 569 -13.21 -21.30 17.53
C VAL A 569 -14.11 -20.07 17.47
N ILE A 570 -14.04 -19.29 16.39
CA ILE A 570 -14.96 -18.17 16.17
C ILE A 570 -16.42 -18.65 16.10
N GLY A 571 -16.66 -19.94 15.78
CA GLY A 571 -17.96 -20.65 15.76
C GLY A 571 -18.64 -20.62 17.08
N ARG A 572 -17.93 -21.29 17.96
CA ARG A 572 -18.28 -21.48 19.35
C ARG A 572 -18.46 -20.13 20.03
N ILE A 573 -17.50 -19.21 19.87
CA ILE A 573 -17.55 -17.89 20.50
C ILE A 573 -18.78 -17.10 20.03
N GLU A 574 -19.06 -17.08 18.72
CA GLU A 574 -20.20 -16.36 18.18
C GLU A 574 -21.55 -16.96 18.57
N ASN A 575 -21.60 -18.27 18.84
CA ASN A 575 -22.76 -18.99 19.38
C ASN A 575 -22.92 -18.84 20.90
N GLY A 576 -22.02 -18.07 21.55
CA GLY A 576 -22.07 -17.79 22.99
C GLY A 576 -21.27 -18.78 23.85
N GLU A 577 -20.59 -19.76 23.26
CA GLU A 577 -19.70 -20.63 24.02
C GLU A 577 -18.51 -19.82 24.55
N ARG A 578 -18.08 -20.16 25.78
CA ARG A 578 -16.92 -19.59 26.46
C ARG A 578 -16.08 -20.72 27.03
N LEU A 579 -14.83 -20.41 27.38
CA LEU A 579 -13.93 -21.36 28.03
C LEU A 579 -14.53 -21.82 29.37
N ALA A 580 -14.46 -23.11 29.66
CA ALA A 580 -15.05 -23.70 30.87
C ALA A 580 -14.37 -23.19 32.14
N MET A 581 -15.10 -23.16 33.26
CA MET A 581 -14.54 -22.76 34.56
C MET A 581 -13.35 -23.65 34.97
N PRO A 582 -12.16 -23.06 35.24
CA PRO A 582 -11.01 -23.84 35.68
C PRO A 582 -11.25 -24.57 37.00
N PRO A 583 -10.65 -25.75 37.22
CA PRO A 583 -10.71 -26.45 38.50
C PRO A 583 -10.20 -25.54 39.63
N GLN A 584 -10.89 -25.51 40.76
CA GLN A 584 -10.55 -24.69 41.95
C GLN A 584 -10.61 -23.16 41.72
N CYS A 585 -11.14 -22.68 40.60
CA CYS A 585 -11.37 -21.25 40.38
C CYS A 585 -12.49 -20.72 41.29
N PRO A 586 -12.28 -19.64 42.06
CA PRO A 586 -13.35 -18.97 42.80
C PRO A 586 -14.47 -18.50 41.86
N PRO A 587 -15.76 -18.66 42.22
CA PRO A 587 -16.88 -18.25 41.36
C PRO A 587 -16.88 -16.75 41.00
N THR A 588 -16.43 -15.90 41.92
CA THR A 588 -16.31 -14.45 41.70
C THR A 588 -15.27 -14.10 40.64
N LEU A 589 -14.16 -14.86 40.61
CA LEU A 589 -13.10 -14.68 39.62
C LEU A 589 -13.55 -15.18 38.24
N TYR A 590 -14.26 -16.31 38.18
CA TYR A 590 -14.84 -16.79 36.92
C TYR A 590 -15.91 -15.83 36.38
N SER A 591 -16.77 -15.31 37.26
CA SER A 591 -17.75 -14.29 36.88
C SER A 591 -17.10 -13.05 36.26
N LEU A 592 -15.95 -12.62 36.78
CA LEU A 592 -15.18 -11.50 36.21
C LEU A 592 -14.65 -11.83 34.80
N MET A 593 -14.15 -13.05 34.56
CA MET A 593 -13.66 -13.47 33.23
C MET A 593 -14.78 -13.60 32.19
N THR A 594 -16.02 -13.83 32.60
CA THR A 594 -17.18 -14.02 31.71
C THR A 594 -17.98 -12.75 31.43
N LYS A 595 -17.67 -11.64 32.09
CA LYS A 595 -18.22 -10.32 31.77
C LYS A 595 -17.58 -9.78 30.52
#